data_AF-A0A1Y5YUG4-F1
#
_entry.id   AF-A0A1Y5YUG4-F1
#
_cell.length_a   1.000
_cell.length_b   1.000
_cell.length_c   1.000
_cell.angle_alpha   90.00
_cell.angle_beta   90.00
_cell.angle_gamma   90.00
#
_symmetry.space_group_name_H-M   'P 1'
#
loop_
_entity.id
_entity.type
_entity.pdbx_description
1 polymer ?
#
loop_
_entity_poly.entity_id
_entity_poly.type
_entity_poly.pdbx_seq_one_letter_code
_entity_poly.pdbx_strand_id
1 'polypeptide(L)'
;MYSKYDVMTKEIQLMSASNWWERTKIEWKLKEKYRFEVKMLKIYLFRMNIIIEDMEEEDYECNASDLAEILVEDFLEHIRSKNSMEQLYQILESKKHYTDYELEFNENDERYGTIDVKIDRRTLRRIEVFFSDMAHTFPMHGYTADKLINILMCDYMKYYAEEPGKKLSLLKRRFS
;
A
#
# COMPACT_ATOMS: atom_id res chain seq x y z
N MET A 1 -0.64 -7.18 14.83
CA MET A 1 0.50 -6.44 14.22
C MET A 1 0.09 -6.06 12.80
N TYR A 2 0.09 -4.78 12.45
CA TYR A 2 -0.53 -4.27 11.21
C TYR A 2 0.44 -4.07 10.04
N SER A 3 1.75 -4.27 10.27
CA SER A 3 2.77 -4.49 9.24
C SER A 3 3.94 -5.24 9.87
N LYS A 4 4.84 -5.82 9.06
CA LYS A 4 6.10 -6.42 9.57
C LYS A 4 7.04 -5.42 10.27
N TYR A 5 6.79 -4.12 10.12
CA TYR A 5 7.63 -3.05 10.66
C TYR A 5 7.12 -2.45 11.95
N ASP A 6 5.83 -2.62 12.28
CA ASP A 6 5.20 -2.21 13.54
C ASP A 6 5.55 -0.75 13.92
N VAL A 7 5.38 0.17 12.96
CA VAL A 7 5.81 1.57 13.06
C VAL A 7 5.00 2.33 14.10
N MET A 8 3.69 2.14 14.12
CA MET A 8 2.74 2.74 15.06
C MET A 8 3.12 2.41 16.50
N THR A 9 3.35 1.13 16.82
CA THR A 9 3.75 0.71 18.17
C THR A 9 5.07 1.34 18.59
N LYS A 10 6.07 1.40 17.68
CA LYS A 10 7.34 2.07 17.94
C LYS A 10 7.18 3.56 18.18
N GLU A 11 6.30 4.23 17.45
CA GLU A 11 6.04 5.66 17.68
C GLU A 11 5.27 5.91 18.98
N ILE A 12 4.33 5.04 19.38
CA ILE A 12 3.66 5.12 20.68
C ILE A 12 4.68 4.93 21.83
N GLN A 13 5.62 3.99 21.67
CA GLN A 13 6.72 3.81 22.61
C GLN A 13 7.61 5.06 22.68
N LEU A 14 7.91 5.67 21.52
CA LEU A 14 8.69 6.90 21.45
C LEU A 14 8.01 8.06 22.21
N MET A 15 6.69 8.19 22.08
CA MET A 15 5.89 9.19 22.82
C MET A 15 5.90 8.96 24.33
N SER A 16 6.04 7.70 24.75
CA SER A 16 6.02 7.29 26.17
C SER A 16 7.42 7.24 26.80
N ALA A 17 8.48 7.39 26.00
CA ALA A 17 9.86 7.28 26.46
C ALA A 17 10.24 8.44 27.39
N SER A 18 10.70 8.10 28.60
CA SER A 18 11.01 9.07 29.65
C SER A 18 12.48 9.50 29.65
N ASN A 19 13.38 8.73 29.02
CA ASN A 19 14.81 8.99 29.00
C ASN A 19 15.38 9.06 27.57
N TRP A 20 16.47 9.83 27.43
CA TRP A 20 17.08 10.14 26.13
C TRP A 20 17.64 8.91 25.40
N TRP A 21 18.19 7.93 26.14
CA TRP A 21 18.78 6.72 25.56
C TRP A 21 17.73 5.80 24.94
N GLU A 22 16.60 5.61 25.63
CA GLU A 22 15.46 4.86 25.14
C GLU A 22 14.87 5.50 23.88
N ARG A 23 14.72 6.84 23.91
CA ARG A 23 14.25 7.62 22.77
C ARG A 23 15.15 7.43 21.54
N THR A 24 16.46 7.62 21.71
CA THR A 24 17.45 7.48 20.63
C THR A 24 17.45 6.07 20.04
N LYS A 25 17.35 5.04 20.89
CA LYS A 25 17.28 3.63 20.46
C LYS A 25 16.06 3.34 19.59
N ILE A 26 14.91 3.96 19.90
CA ILE A 26 13.68 3.81 19.10
C ILE A 26 13.80 4.59 17.79
N GLU A 27 14.30 5.83 17.84
CA GLU A 27 14.51 6.67 16.65
C GLU A 27 15.41 5.98 15.62
N TRP A 28 16.48 5.31 16.05
CA TRP A 28 17.38 4.56 15.15
C TRP A 28 16.72 3.35 14.47
N LYS A 29 15.62 2.83 15.02
CA LYS A 29 14.85 1.74 14.41
C LYS A 29 13.78 2.25 13.43
N LEU A 30 13.44 3.54 13.51
CA LEU A 30 12.49 4.17 12.61
C LEU A 30 13.24 4.61 11.35
N LYS A 31 12.84 4.06 10.21
CA LYS A 31 13.38 4.44 8.90
C LYS A 31 12.48 5.49 8.28
N GLU A 32 13.02 6.24 7.33
CA GLU A 32 12.23 7.17 6.54
C GLU A 32 11.27 6.44 5.59
N LYS A 33 11.76 5.38 4.92
CA LYS A 33 10.96 4.53 4.04
C LYS A 33 11.12 3.04 4.37
N TYR A 34 10.10 2.26 4.06
CA TYR A 34 9.98 0.84 4.36
C TYR A 34 9.65 0.03 3.10
N ARG A 35 10.27 -1.16 2.95
CA ARG A 35 10.20 -1.95 1.72
C ARG A 35 9.06 -2.96 1.75
N PHE A 36 8.21 -2.94 0.74
CA PHE A 36 7.12 -3.89 0.56
C PHE A 36 7.31 -4.63 -0.75
N GLU A 37 6.96 -5.90 -0.72
CA GLU A 37 7.03 -6.78 -1.87
C GLU A 37 5.62 -6.91 -2.44
N VAL A 38 5.46 -6.61 -3.72
CA VAL A 38 4.20 -6.71 -4.44
C VAL A 38 4.35 -7.79 -5.50
N LYS A 39 3.44 -8.77 -5.50
CA LYS A 39 3.49 -9.92 -6.40
C LYS A 39 2.27 -9.91 -7.30
N MET A 40 2.50 -9.95 -8.61
CA MET A 40 1.43 -9.91 -9.61
C MET A 40 1.87 -10.60 -10.91
N LEU A 41 0.96 -10.73 -11.88
CA LEU A 41 1.30 -11.27 -13.20
C LEU A 41 2.33 -10.37 -13.89
N LYS A 42 3.30 -10.95 -14.60
CA LYS A 42 4.33 -10.20 -15.36
C LYS A 42 3.72 -9.25 -16.38
N ILE A 43 2.57 -9.57 -16.96
CA ILE A 43 1.87 -8.65 -17.86
C ILE A 43 1.40 -7.37 -17.15
N TYR A 44 1.05 -7.46 -15.86
CA TYR A 44 0.70 -6.31 -15.05
C TYR A 44 1.95 -5.51 -14.65
N LEU A 45 3.07 -6.18 -14.33
CA LEU A 45 4.34 -5.49 -14.12
C LEU A 45 4.79 -4.71 -15.36
N PHE A 46 4.68 -5.33 -16.54
CA PHE A 46 5.00 -4.68 -17.80
C PHE A 46 4.13 -3.45 -18.06
N ARG A 47 2.81 -3.56 -17.86
CA ARG A 47 1.88 -2.43 -18.02
C ARG A 47 2.13 -1.32 -17.01
N MET A 48 2.48 -1.67 -15.78
CA MET A 48 2.83 -0.69 -14.75
C MET A 48 4.02 0.16 -15.19
N ASN A 49 5.06 -0.44 -15.78
CA ASN A 49 6.20 0.31 -16.30
C ASN A 49 5.76 1.30 -17.38
N ILE A 50 4.88 0.91 -18.30
CA ILE A 50 4.33 1.83 -19.32
C ILE A 50 3.55 2.98 -18.66
N ILE A 51 2.73 2.70 -17.65
CA ILE A 51 1.98 3.75 -16.95
C ILE A 51 2.93 4.71 -16.23
N ILE A 52 3.98 4.18 -15.62
CA ILE A 52 5.00 4.98 -14.94
C ILE A 52 5.69 5.89 -15.97
N GLU A 53 6.10 5.35 -17.12
CA GLU A 53 6.68 6.13 -18.24
C GLU A 53 5.70 7.21 -18.74
N ASP A 54 4.40 6.91 -18.82
CA ASP A 54 3.36 7.88 -19.20
C ASP A 54 3.10 8.96 -18.13
N MET A 55 3.51 8.72 -16.89
CA MET A 55 3.42 9.65 -15.76
C MET A 55 4.69 10.48 -15.56
N GLU A 56 5.81 10.09 -16.19
CA GLU A 56 7.03 10.88 -16.16
C GLU A 56 6.83 12.20 -16.92
N GLU A 57 7.18 13.30 -16.27
CA GLU A 57 7.21 14.63 -16.87
C GLU A 57 8.68 15.13 -16.90
N GLU A 58 9.00 16.15 -17.70
CA GLU A 58 10.39 16.62 -17.88
C GLU A 58 11.13 16.94 -16.57
N ASP A 59 10.39 17.25 -15.49
CA ASP A 59 10.92 17.57 -14.16
C ASP A 59 10.51 16.55 -13.06
N TYR A 60 9.87 15.42 -13.41
CA TYR A 60 9.37 14.44 -12.43
C TYR A 60 9.59 12.99 -12.87
N GLU A 61 10.49 12.30 -12.16
CA GLU A 61 10.65 10.84 -12.26
C GLU A 61 9.60 10.15 -11.38
N CYS A 62 8.70 9.39 -12.00
CA CYS A 62 7.77 8.53 -11.30
C CYS A 62 8.36 7.12 -11.20
N ASN A 63 8.18 6.42 -10.09
CA ASN A 63 8.49 4.99 -10.00
C ASN A 63 7.36 4.21 -9.32
N ALA A 64 7.52 2.88 -9.22
CA ALA A 64 6.50 2.02 -8.63
C ALA A 64 6.21 2.33 -7.15
N SER A 65 7.18 2.90 -6.42
CA SER A 65 6.95 3.37 -5.05
C SER A 65 6.04 4.58 -5.03
N ASP A 66 6.20 5.52 -5.96
CA ASP A 66 5.35 6.71 -6.06
C ASP A 66 3.92 6.34 -6.45
N LEU A 67 3.76 5.40 -7.40
CA LEU A 67 2.45 4.86 -7.73
C LEU A 67 1.79 4.19 -6.50
N ALA A 68 2.54 3.37 -5.76
CA ALA A 68 2.01 2.72 -4.56
C ALA A 68 1.60 3.74 -3.49
N GLU A 69 2.39 4.79 -3.26
CA GLU A 69 2.06 5.90 -2.36
C GLU A 69 0.77 6.60 -2.79
N ILE A 70 0.66 6.98 -4.07
CA ILE A 70 -0.52 7.67 -4.60
C ILE A 70 -1.79 6.83 -4.38
N LEU A 71 -1.73 5.54 -4.68
CA LEU A 71 -2.86 4.61 -4.51
C LEU A 71 -3.25 4.46 -3.03
N VAL A 72 -2.28 4.35 -2.13
CA VAL A 72 -2.54 4.28 -0.69
C VAL A 72 -3.13 5.58 -0.16
N GLU A 73 -2.59 6.73 -0.57
CA GLU A 73 -3.11 8.02 -0.14
C GLU A 73 -4.53 8.27 -0.66
N ASP A 74 -4.81 7.93 -1.91
CA ASP A 74 -6.18 8.01 -2.47
C ASP A 74 -7.14 7.09 -1.71
N PHE A 75 -6.72 5.86 -1.38
CA PHE A 75 -7.49 4.96 -0.53
C PHE A 75 -7.81 5.58 0.84
N LEU A 76 -6.78 6.08 1.54
CA LEU A 76 -6.91 6.62 2.89
C LEU A 76 -7.68 7.96 2.96
N GLU A 77 -7.63 8.78 1.92
CA GLU A 77 -8.31 10.08 1.86
C GLU A 77 -9.71 9.98 1.26
N HIS A 78 -9.81 9.35 0.09
CA HIS A 78 -10.97 9.43 -0.77
C HIS A 78 -12.00 8.36 -0.42
N ILE A 79 -11.56 7.16 -0.05
CA ILE A 79 -12.49 6.07 0.27
C ILE A 79 -12.96 6.19 1.73
N ARG A 80 -12.09 6.61 2.66
CA ARG A 80 -12.45 6.84 4.08
C ARG A 80 -13.46 7.96 4.28
N SER A 81 -13.41 9.03 3.46
CA SER A 81 -14.35 10.15 3.57
C SER A 81 -15.75 9.82 3.05
N LYS A 82 -15.89 8.75 2.26
CA LYS A 82 -17.14 8.42 1.55
C LYS A 82 -17.84 7.16 2.06
N ASN A 83 -17.15 6.31 2.83
CA ASN A 83 -17.65 4.97 3.18
C ASN A 83 -17.54 4.68 4.68
N SER A 84 -18.43 3.83 5.20
CA SER A 84 -18.33 3.32 6.57
C SER A 84 -17.23 2.27 6.70
N MET A 85 -16.80 1.98 7.94
CA MET A 85 -15.80 0.93 8.19
C MET A 85 -16.28 -0.44 7.67
N GLU A 86 -17.58 -0.75 7.79
CA GLU A 86 -18.14 -1.98 7.22
C GLU A 86 -17.98 -2.03 5.69
N GLN A 87 -18.28 -0.93 5.00
CA GLN A 87 -18.14 -0.86 3.55
C GLN A 87 -16.67 -1.01 3.11
N LEU A 88 -15.75 -0.37 3.84
CA LEU A 88 -14.31 -0.51 3.59
C LEU A 88 -13.84 -1.95 3.76
N TYR A 89 -14.28 -2.62 4.83
CA TYR A 89 -13.97 -4.03 5.05
C TYR A 89 -14.52 -4.91 3.93
N GLN A 90 -15.77 -4.70 3.49
CA GLN A 90 -16.36 -5.45 2.38
C GLN A 90 -15.63 -5.21 1.05
N ILE A 91 -15.15 -3.99 0.79
CA ILE A 91 -14.33 -3.69 -0.39
C ILE A 91 -13.04 -4.51 -0.36
N LEU A 92 -12.35 -4.57 0.79
CA LEU A 92 -11.13 -5.36 0.94
C LEU A 92 -11.42 -6.86 0.79
N GLU A 93 -12.50 -7.37 1.41
CA GLU A 93 -12.92 -8.77 1.29
C GLU A 93 -13.23 -9.17 -0.15
N SER A 94 -13.86 -8.30 -0.94
CA SER A 94 -14.11 -8.58 -2.35
C SER A 94 -12.83 -8.72 -3.19
N LYS A 95 -11.72 -8.17 -2.69
CA LYS A 95 -10.40 -8.14 -3.33
C LYS A 95 -9.36 -9.04 -2.64
N LYS A 96 -9.76 -9.84 -1.66
CA LYS A 96 -8.85 -10.69 -0.88
C LYS A 96 -8.07 -11.71 -1.72
N HIS A 97 -8.62 -12.09 -2.87
CA HIS A 97 -7.98 -13.01 -3.81
C HIS A 97 -6.61 -12.51 -4.31
N TYR A 98 -6.36 -11.19 -4.31
CA TYR A 98 -5.02 -10.65 -4.57
C TYR A 98 -4.00 -10.92 -3.46
N THR A 99 -4.45 -11.36 -2.29
CA THR A 99 -3.61 -11.64 -1.10
C THR A 99 -3.53 -13.12 -0.75
N ASP A 100 -4.33 -13.96 -1.40
CA ASP A 100 -4.36 -15.39 -1.18
C ASP A 100 -3.22 -16.05 -1.96
N TYR A 101 -1.99 -15.86 -1.46
CA TYR A 101 -0.77 -16.46 -2.04
C TYR A 101 -0.82 -17.99 -2.11
N GLU A 102 -1.63 -18.63 -1.26
CA GLU A 102 -1.79 -20.09 -1.21
C GLU A 102 -2.68 -20.68 -2.32
N LEU A 103 -3.50 -19.86 -3.01
CA LEU A 103 -4.48 -20.40 -3.97
C LEU A 103 -4.00 -20.42 -5.44
N GLU A 104 -3.05 -19.58 -5.87
CA GLU A 104 -2.71 -19.49 -7.30
C GLU A 104 -1.23 -19.19 -7.64
N PHE A 105 -0.32 -19.24 -6.67
CA PHE A 105 1.11 -18.98 -6.94
C PHE A 105 1.94 -20.23 -6.79
N ASN A 106 2.05 -21.01 -7.86
CA ASN A 106 3.20 -21.90 -8.00
C ASN A 106 4.43 -21.00 -8.18
N GLU A 107 5.40 -21.01 -7.26
CA GLU A 107 6.62 -20.20 -7.38
C GLU A 107 7.42 -20.49 -8.66
N ASN A 108 7.18 -21.66 -9.27
CA ASN A 108 7.72 -22.06 -10.57
C ASN A 108 6.91 -21.55 -11.78
N ASP A 109 5.80 -20.85 -11.54
CA ASP A 109 4.98 -20.29 -12.61
C ASP A 109 5.62 -19.01 -13.14
N GLU A 110 6.31 -19.15 -14.27
CA GLU A 110 6.99 -18.06 -14.98
C GLU A 110 6.09 -16.87 -15.32
N ARG A 111 4.77 -16.99 -15.19
CA ARG A 111 3.80 -15.90 -15.44
C ARG A 111 3.79 -14.83 -14.36
N TYR A 112 4.28 -15.12 -13.15
CA TYR A 112 4.28 -14.16 -12.04
C TYR A 112 5.64 -13.49 -11.86
N GLY A 113 5.61 -12.28 -11.32
CA GLY A 113 6.81 -11.55 -10.93
C GLY A 113 6.56 -10.74 -9.68
N THR A 114 7.65 -10.14 -9.20
CA THR A 114 7.69 -9.38 -7.97
C THR A 114 8.31 -8.02 -8.24
N ILE A 115 7.77 -6.98 -7.61
CA ILE A 115 8.38 -5.66 -7.54
C ILE A 115 8.49 -5.20 -6.10
N ASP A 116 9.57 -4.47 -5.81
CA ASP A 116 9.75 -3.80 -4.54
C ASP A 116 9.27 -2.35 -4.60
N VAL A 117 8.45 -1.98 -3.63
CA VAL A 117 8.00 -0.61 -3.44
C VAL A 117 8.45 -0.10 -2.07
N LYS A 118 8.75 1.19 -1.99
CA LYS A 118 9.13 1.86 -0.74
C LYS A 118 8.02 2.79 -0.28
N ILE A 119 7.47 2.52 0.90
CA ILE A 119 6.44 3.36 1.51
C ILE A 119 7.05 4.20 2.62
N ASP A 120 6.78 5.49 2.60
CA ASP A 120 7.15 6.47 3.59
C ASP A 120 6.57 6.10 4.96
N ARG A 121 7.37 6.32 6.01
CA ARG A 121 6.98 6.07 7.40
C ARG A 121 5.65 6.75 7.73
N ARG A 122 5.42 7.96 7.22
CA ARG A 122 4.19 8.72 7.45
C ARG A 122 2.97 7.98 6.87
N THR A 123 3.07 7.50 5.64
CA THR A 123 2.00 6.74 4.99
C THR A 123 1.79 5.41 5.68
N LEU A 124 2.87 4.66 5.94
CA LEU A 124 2.81 3.37 6.62
C LEU A 124 2.11 3.47 7.98
N ARG A 125 2.44 4.50 8.78
CA ARG A 125 1.74 4.76 10.04
C ARG A 125 0.25 5.00 9.85
N ARG A 126 -0.17 5.75 8.84
CA ARG A 126 -1.60 5.98 8.55
C ARG A 126 -2.32 4.66 8.23
N ILE A 127 -1.66 3.76 7.49
CA ILE A 127 -2.19 2.41 7.20
C ILE A 127 -2.35 1.60 8.50
N GLU A 128 -1.33 1.58 9.35
CA GLU A 128 -1.37 0.81 10.59
C GLU A 128 -2.43 1.32 11.56
N VAL A 129 -2.58 2.66 11.68
CA VAL A 129 -3.67 3.28 12.46
C VAL A 129 -5.02 2.91 11.86
N PHE A 130 -5.18 2.97 10.54
CA PHE A 130 -6.43 2.58 9.87
C PHE A 130 -6.84 1.14 10.21
N PHE A 131 -5.91 0.19 10.16
CA PHE A 131 -6.21 -1.19 10.54
C PHE A 131 -6.43 -1.37 12.05
N SER A 132 -5.75 -0.59 12.88
CA SER A 132 -6.06 -0.54 14.31
C SER A 132 -7.49 -0.07 14.56
N ASP A 133 -7.95 0.96 13.84
CA ASP A 133 -9.31 1.46 13.94
C ASP A 133 -10.32 0.42 13.45
N MET A 134 -10.01 -0.27 12.35
CA MET A 134 -10.83 -1.36 11.81
C MET A 134 -10.99 -2.51 12.80
N ALA A 135 -9.95 -2.82 13.58
CA ALA A 135 -9.99 -3.88 14.58
C ALA A 135 -10.99 -3.61 15.72
N HIS A 136 -11.44 -2.37 15.93
CA HIS A 136 -12.53 -2.07 16.86
C HIS A 136 -13.88 -2.66 16.42
N THR A 137 -14.15 -2.67 15.11
CA THR A 137 -15.38 -3.23 14.54
C THR A 137 -15.19 -4.69 14.10
N PHE A 138 -14.01 -5.01 13.57
CA PHE A 138 -13.65 -6.32 13.01
C PHE A 138 -12.33 -6.84 13.61
N PRO A 139 -12.32 -7.36 14.86
CA PRO A 139 -11.09 -7.72 15.56
C PRO A 139 -10.20 -8.77 14.85
N MET A 140 -10.80 -9.60 13.99
CA MET A 140 -10.12 -10.68 13.28
C MET A 140 -9.96 -10.41 11.78
N HIS A 141 -9.97 -9.15 11.35
CA HIS A 141 -9.94 -8.77 9.92
C HIS A 141 -8.67 -9.26 9.18
N GLY A 142 -7.54 -9.45 9.88
CA GLY A 142 -6.33 -10.08 9.31
C GLY A 142 -5.62 -9.30 8.19
N TYR A 143 -6.01 -8.05 7.94
CA TYR A 143 -5.36 -7.16 6.97
C TYR A 143 -4.13 -6.49 7.56
N THR A 144 -3.13 -6.28 6.70
CA THR A 144 -1.86 -5.62 7.02
C THR A 144 -1.50 -4.65 5.91
N ALA A 145 -0.51 -3.80 6.15
CA ALA A 145 0.04 -2.89 5.13
C ALA A 145 0.52 -3.66 3.89
N ASP A 146 1.23 -4.78 4.07
CA ASP A 146 1.69 -5.63 2.97
C ASP A 146 0.50 -6.10 2.10
N LYS A 147 -0.59 -6.57 2.73
CA LYS A 147 -1.82 -6.98 2.01
C LYS A 147 -2.51 -5.83 1.30
N LEU A 148 -2.63 -4.67 1.96
CA LEU A 148 -3.28 -3.49 1.38
C LEU A 148 -2.56 -3.03 0.13
N ILE A 149 -1.22 -2.86 0.21
CA ILE A 149 -0.41 -2.41 -0.91
C ILE A 149 -0.54 -3.39 -2.07
N ASN A 150 -0.50 -4.70 -1.80
CA ASN A 150 -0.67 -5.70 -2.84
C ASN A 150 -2.05 -5.65 -3.50
N ILE A 151 -3.13 -5.51 -2.70
CA ILE A 151 -4.50 -5.35 -3.21
C ILE A 151 -4.59 -4.12 -4.11
N LEU A 152 -4.13 -2.95 -3.65
CA LEU A 152 -4.28 -1.70 -4.36
C LEU A 152 -3.52 -1.72 -5.69
N MET A 153 -2.28 -2.21 -5.68
CA MET A 153 -1.47 -2.32 -6.89
C MET A 153 -2.07 -3.30 -7.90
N CYS A 154 -2.48 -4.50 -7.46
CA CYS A 154 -3.09 -5.49 -8.35
C CYS A 154 -4.44 -5.03 -8.91
N ASP A 155 -5.30 -4.47 -8.05
CA ASP A 155 -6.62 -3.96 -8.44
C ASP A 155 -6.51 -2.82 -9.45
N TYR A 156 -5.58 -1.89 -9.23
CA TYR A 156 -5.32 -0.80 -10.16
C TYR A 156 -4.84 -1.33 -11.52
N MET A 157 -3.91 -2.29 -11.55
CA MET A 157 -3.43 -2.90 -12.79
C MET A 157 -4.51 -3.67 -13.56
N LYS A 158 -5.36 -4.41 -12.84
CA LYS A 158 -6.50 -5.11 -13.47
C LYS A 158 -7.48 -4.12 -14.06
N TYR A 159 -7.82 -3.06 -13.32
CA TYR A 159 -8.75 -2.04 -13.79
C TYR A 159 -8.20 -1.30 -15.02
N TYR A 160 -6.91 -0.94 -15.01
CA TYR A 160 -6.28 -0.33 -16.18
C TYR A 160 -6.32 -1.22 -17.42
N ALA A 161 -6.19 -2.54 -17.24
CA ALA A 161 -6.31 -3.50 -18.34
C ALA A 161 -7.69 -3.49 -19.00
N GLU A 162 -8.75 -3.28 -18.21
CA GLU A 162 -10.14 -3.32 -18.64
C GLU A 162 -10.60 -1.97 -19.21
N GLU A 163 -10.15 -0.85 -18.64
CA GLU A 163 -10.60 0.50 -19.02
C GLU A 163 -9.44 1.54 -19.08
N PRO A 164 -8.46 1.41 -20.00
CA PRO A 164 -7.25 2.25 -20.02
C PRO A 164 -7.53 3.75 -20.19
N GLY A 165 -8.63 4.13 -20.84
CA GLY A 165 -8.97 5.53 -21.12
C GLY A 165 -9.65 6.32 -19.97
N LYS A 166 -10.04 5.67 -18.86
CA LYS A 166 -10.92 6.29 -17.84
C LYS A 166 -10.24 6.83 -16.58
N LYS A 167 -8.94 6.53 -16.31
CA LYS A 167 -8.31 6.89 -15.01
C LYS A 167 -6.93 7.55 -15.02
N LEU A 168 -6.31 7.86 -16.16
CA LEU A 168 -5.16 8.79 -16.18
C LEU A 168 -5.51 10.16 -15.59
N SER A 169 -6.79 10.57 -15.65
CA SER A 169 -7.29 11.84 -15.10
C SER A 169 -7.30 11.92 -13.57
N LEU A 170 -7.30 10.80 -12.84
CA LEU A 170 -7.22 10.83 -11.36
C LEU A 170 -5.79 11.03 -10.86
N LEU A 171 -4.80 10.52 -11.59
CA LEU A 171 -3.38 10.72 -11.29
C LEU A 171 -2.94 12.14 -11.70
N LYS A 172 -3.31 12.60 -12.90
CA LYS A 172 -2.95 13.95 -13.39
C LYS A 172 -3.49 15.09 -12.51
N ARG A 173 -4.63 14.89 -11.82
CA ARG A 173 -5.28 15.93 -10.99
C ARG A 173 -4.59 16.22 -9.66
N ARG A 174 -3.62 15.40 -9.23
CA ARG A 174 -2.80 15.67 -8.04
C ARG A 174 -1.51 16.43 -8.37
N PHE A 175 -1.17 16.58 -9.65
CA PHE A 175 0.07 17.20 -10.13
C PHE A 175 -0.16 18.36 -11.13
N SER A 176 -1.41 18.80 -11.29
CA SER A 176 -1.79 20.04 -12.01
C SER A 176 -2.42 21.04 -11.05
#